data_AF-A0A354CKS1-F1
#
_entry.id   AF-A0A354CKS1-F1
#
_cell.length_a   1.000
_cell.length_b   1.000
_cell.length_c   1.000
_cell.angle_alpha   90.00
_cell.angle_beta   90.00
_cell.angle_gamma   90.00
#
_symmetry.space_group_name_H-M   'P 1'
#
loop_
_entity.id
_entity.type
_entity.pdbx_description
1 polymer ?
#
loop_
_entity_poly.entity_id
_entity_poly.type
_entity_poly.pdbx_seq_one_letter_code
_entity_poly.pdbx_strand_id
1 'polypeptide(L)' 'MEINMRSEDIEYITEKLKKKLTPGRFTHTMGVAYTAACMAMRFGEDMEKAYIAGLLHDCAKCISDEEKIKKCEQNG' A
#
# COMPACT_ATOMS: atom_id res chain seq x y z
N MET A 1 18.72 6.81 -5.71
CA MET A 1 17.46 7.57 -5.73
C MET A 1 16.82 7.39 -4.36
N GLU A 2 16.93 8.41 -3.51
CA GLU A 2 16.20 8.44 -2.24
C GLU A 2 14.74 8.72 -2.58
N ILE A 3 13.85 7.80 -2.22
CA ILE A 3 12.41 8.07 -2.26
C ILE A 3 12.15 8.78 -0.95
N ASN A 4 11.95 10.09 -1.01
CA ASN A 4 11.59 10.89 0.15
C ASN A 4 10.12 11.28 -0.07
N MET A 5 9.17 10.45 0.39
CA MET A 5 7.75 10.73 0.23
C MET A 5 7.30 11.65 1.34
N ARG A 6 6.54 12.70 1.00
CA ARG A 6 6.10 13.66 2.02
C ARG A 6 5.01 13.01 2.86
N SER A 7 4.90 13.40 4.12
CA SER A 7 3.84 12.92 5.02
C SER A 7 2.44 13.10 4.43
N GLU A 8 2.22 14.20 3.68
CA GLU A 8 0.97 14.49 2.96
C GLU A 8 0.62 13.41 1.91
N ASP A 9 1.62 12.84 1.23
CA ASP A 9 1.43 11.80 0.23
C ASP A 9 0.99 10.48 0.91
N ILE A 10 1.57 10.14 2.07
CA ILE A 10 1.18 8.97 2.87
C ILE A 10 -0.26 9.11 3.39
N GLU A 11 -0.63 10.29 3.89
CA GLU A 11 -2.00 10.55 4.34
C GLU A 11 -2.99 10.40 3.18
N TYR A 12 -2.67 10.98 2.02
CA TYR A 12 -3.50 10.86 0.82
C TYR A 12 -3.70 9.40 0.40
N ILE A 13 -2.62 8.61 0.36
CA ILE A 13 -2.68 7.19 0.02
C ILE A 13 -3.53 6.43 1.03
N THR A 14 -3.33 6.67 2.32
CA THR A 14 -4.05 6.00 3.41
C THR A 14 -5.56 6.24 3.30
N GLU A 15 -5.97 7.49 3.05
CA GLU A 15 -7.39 7.84 2.85
C GLU A 15 -7.99 7.21 1.60
N LYS A 16 -7.22 7.08 0.51
CA LYS A 16 -7.66 6.36 -0.69
C LYS A 16 -7.83 4.87 -0.41
N LEU A 17 -6.92 4.24 0.32
CA LEU A 17 -6.99 2.82 0.67
C LEU A 17 -8.19 2.52 1.55
N LYS A 18 -8.46 3.37 2.55
CA LYS A 18 -9.63 3.24 3.44
C LYS A 18 -10.96 3.22 2.68
N LYS A 19 -11.04 3.93 1.55
CA LYS A 19 -12.23 3.97 0.68
C LYS A 19 -12.31 2.78 -0.29
N LYS A 20 -11.17 2.22 -0.70
CA LYS A 20 -11.09 1.14 -1.71
C LYS A 20 -11.13 -0.26 -1.11
N LEU A 21 -10.64 -0.41 0.13
CA LEU A 21 -10.55 -1.69 0.82
C LEU A 21 -11.74 -1.90 1.75
N THR A 22 -12.09 -3.16 2.00
CA THR A 22 -12.99 -3.49 3.11
C THR A 22 -12.32 -3.12 4.45
N PRO A 23 -13.09 -2.85 5.52
CA PRO A 23 -12.52 -2.49 6.83
C PRO A 23 -11.47 -3.48 7.34
N GLY A 24 -11.74 -4.79 7.19
CA GLY A 24 -10.79 -5.84 7.58
C GLY A 24 -9.50 -5.83 6.75
N ARG A 25 -9.59 -5.59 5.44
CA ARG A 25 -8.41 -5.47 4.56
C ARG A 25 -7.61 -4.21 4.83
N PHE A 26 -8.27 -3.09 5.16
CA PHE A 26 -7.59 -1.87 5.55
C PHE A 26 -6.77 -2.07 6.83
N THR A 27 -7.36 -2.64 7.88
CA THR A 27 -6.63 -2.97 9.13
C THR A 27 -5.47 -3.92 8.87
N HIS A 28 -5.67 -4.97 8.05
CA HIS A 28 -4.60 -5.87 7.63
C HIS A 28 -3.45 -5.12 6.94
N THR A 29 -3.78 -4.24 5.99
CA THR A 29 -2.80 -3.45 5.23
C THR A 29 -1.98 -2.55 6.15
N MET A 30 -2.62 -1.86 7.11
CA MET A 30 -1.90 -1.04 8.09
C MET A 30 -0.96 -1.88 8.98
N GLY A 31 -1.40 -3.07 9.39
CA GLY A 31 -0.56 -4.03 10.11
C GLY A 31 0.65 -4.47 9.29
N VAL A 32 0.46 -4.83 8.01
CA VAL A 32 1.55 -5.21 7.09
C VAL A 32 2.53 -4.06 6.88
N ALA A 33 2.06 -2.82 6.67
CA ALA A 33 2.91 -1.65 6.53
C ALA A 33 3.80 -1.43 7.76
N TYR A 34 3.22 -1.52 8.95
CA TYR A 34 3.96 -1.39 10.22
C TYR A 34 4.98 -2.51 10.39
N THR A 35 4.58 -3.78 10.20
CA THR A 35 5.48 -4.93 10.32
C THR A 35 6.62 -4.86 9.30
N ALA A 36 6.36 -4.44 8.06
CA ALA A 36 7.39 -4.28 7.04
C ALA A 36 8.44 -3.23 7.45
N ALA A 37 8.02 -2.09 8.00
CA ALA A 37 8.92 -1.08 8.53
C ALA A 37 9.77 -1.62 9.71
N CYS A 38 9.16 -2.35 10.64
CA CYS A 38 9.87 -2.99 11.74
C CYS A 38 10.90 -4.02 11.26
N MET A 39 10.56 -4.80 10.23
CA MET A 39 11.51 -5.75 9.61
C MET A 39 12.66 -5.00 8.94
N ALA A 40 12.38 -3.94 8.20
CA ALA A 40 13.43 -3.13 7.57
C ALA A 40 14.39 -2.55 8.63
N MET A 41 13.84 -2.02 9.73
CA MET A 41 14.63 -1.57 10.88
C MET A 41 15.53 -2.68 11.43
N ARG A 42 14.98 -3.90 11.60
CA ARG A 42 15.71 -5.04 12.17
C ARG A 42 16.86 -5.52 11.29
N PHE A 43 16.72 -5.41 9.97
CA PHE A 43 17.66 -5.94 8.99
C PHE A 43 18.55 -4.88 8.32
N GLY A 44 18.41 -3.60 8.68
CA GLY A 44 19.23 -2.51 8.15
C GLY A 44 18.80 -2.02 6.77
N GLU A 45 17.53 -2.22 6.43
CA GLU A 45 16.91 -1.74 5.19
C GLU A 45 16.17 -0.40 5.41
N ASP A 46 15.77 0.23 4.31
CA ASP A 46 15.02 1.49 4.31
C ASP A 46 13.58 1.28 4.85
N MET A 47 13.34 1.78 6.06
CA MET A 47 12.05 1.65 6.75
C MET A 47 10.90 2.34 6.01
N GLU A 48 11.16 3.50 5.41
CA GLU A 48 10.13 4.28 4.73
C GLU A 48 9.67 3.54 3.48
N LYS A 49 10.60 3.08 2.66
CA LYS A 49 10.28 2.26 1.47
C LYS A 49 9.53 1.00 1.84
N ALA A 50 9.95 0.30 2.89
CA ALA A 50 9.27 -0.91 3.36
C ALA A 50 7.85 -0.62 3.85
N TYR A 51 7.64 0.48 4.58
CA TYR A 51 6.32 0.91 5.02
C TYR A 51 5.40 1.18 3.82
N ILE A 52 5.88 1.94 2.83
CA ILE A 52 5.13 2.30 1.63
C ILE A 52 4.77 1.08 0.80
N ALA A 53 5.73 0.16 0.64
CA ALA A 53 5.49 -1.11 -0.05
C ALA A 53 4.40 -1.93 0.66
N GLY A 54 4.47 -2.04 1.98
CA GLY A 54 3.44 -2.72 2.77
C GLY A 54 2.07 -2.03 2.70
N LEU A 55 2.04 -0.69 2.67
CA LEU A 55 0.82 0.11 2.54
C LEU A 55 0.12 -0.11 1.20
N LEU A 56 0.88 -0.25 0.10
CA LEU A 56 0.33 -0.35 -1.25
C LEU A 56 0.13 -1.79 -1.75
N HIS A 57 0.68 -2.80 -1.07
CA HIS A 57 0.75 -4.18 -1.59
C HIS A 57 -0.61 -4.76 -2.02
N ASP A 58 -1.68 -4.44 -1.29
CA ASP A 58 -3.04 -4.95 -1.48
C ASP A 58 -4.00 -3.90 -2.06
N CYS A 59 -3.50 -2.79 -2.62
CA CYS A 59 -4.32 -1.64 -3.04
C CYS A 59 -5.41 -1.96 -4.10
N ALA A 60 -5.27 -3.08 -4.82
CA ALA A 60 -6.22 -3.57 -5.82
C ALA A 60 -7.00 -4.82 -5.37
N LYS A 61 -6.83 -5.28 -4.11
CA LYS A 61 -7.31 -6.58 -3.67
C LYS A 61 -8.85 -6.71 -3.66
N CYS A 62 -9.55 -5.61 -3.41
CA CYS A 62 -11.02 -5.55 -3.35
C CYS A 62 -11.69 -5.17 -4.69
N ILE A 63 -10.92 -5.05 -5.77
CA ILE A 63 -11.46 -4.81 -7.12
C ILE A 63 -12.00 -6.16 -7.65
N SER A 64 -13.14 -6.15 -8.35
CA SER A 64 -13.67 -7.36 -8.99
C SER A 64 -12.76 -7.82 -10.13
N ASP A 65 -12.81 -9.11 -10.48
CA ASP A 65 -11.97 -9.63 -11.55
C ASP A 65 -12.33 -9.03 -12.92
N GLU A 66 -13.62 -8.78 -13.16
CA GLU A 66 -14.10 -8.06 -14.35
C GLU A 66 -13.50 -6.65 -14.44
N GLU A 67 -13.49 -5.90 -13.34
CA GLU A 67 -12.92 -4.55 -13.33
C GLU A 67 -11.39 -4.58 -13.46
N LYS A 68 -10.71 -5.60 -12.92
CA LYS A 68 -9.26 -5.80 -13.13
C LYS A 68 -8.96 -6.02 -14.61
N ILE A 69 -9.66 -6.96 -15.24
CA ILE A 69 -9.47 -7.29 -16.67
C ILE A 69 -9.70 -6.04 -17.53
N LYS A 70 -10.81 -5.33 -17.29
CA LYS A 70 -11.12 -4.08 -17.99
C LYS A 70 -10.01 -3.03 -17.85
N LYS A 71 -9.43 -2.86 -16.66
CA LYS A 71 -8.32 -1.91 -16.45
C LYS A 71 -7.05 -2.33 -17.19
N CYS A 72 -6.75 -3.63 -17.23
CA CYS A 72 -5.63 -4.16 -18.00
C CYS A 72 -5.83 -3.90 -19.50
N GLU A 73 -7.00 -4.15 -20.04
CA GLU A 73 -7.32 -3.90 -21.47
C GLU A 73 -7.23 -2.41 -21.84
N GLN A 74 -7.58 -1.51 -20.91
CA GLN A 74 -7.56 -0.06 -21.15
C GLN A 74 -6.16 0.58 -21.10
N ASN A 75 -5.19 -0.07 -20.44
CA ASN A 75 -3.88 0.52 -20.13
C ASN A 75 -2.70 -0.36 -20.56
N GLY A 76 -2.97 -1.47 -21.25
CA GLY A 76 -1.98 -2.45 -21.71
C GLY A 76 -1.43 -2.17 -23.10
#